data_AF-A0A0N5AU41-F1
#
_entry.id   AF-A0A0N5AU41-F1
#
_cell.length_a   1.000
_cell.length_b   1.000
_cell.length_c   1.000
_cell.angle_alpha   90.00
_cell.angle_beta   90.00
_cell.angle_gamma   90.00
#
_symmetry.space_group_name_H-M   'P 1'
#
loop_
_entity.id
_entity.type
_entity.pdbx_description
1 polymer ?
#
loop_
_entity_poly.entity_id
_entity_poly.type
_entity_poly.pdbx_seq_one_letter_code
_entity_poly.pdbx_strand_id
1 'polypeptide(L)'
;MGLLDDMVTWGRRNADPFNRLSCCNEPVLLVVEFCQVQGPRPLYCVPEFPGSHLDLDSVAMWLMSSEAVHGSTLILYNQQMALYACVHYSSFLDIRARAFQRPVSLALLTANKPTSGMLEHFMDVSKKLFSPLLSCNRQLFKYYKPISPARLSKIVCLATQVV
;
A
#
# COMPACT_ATOMS: atom_id res chain seq x y z
N MET A 1 32.26 11.05 -30.45
CA MET A 1 31.14 10.76 -29.52
C MET A 1 29.94 10.54 -30.41
N GLY A 2 29.49 9.36 -30.81
CA GLY A 2 29.63 7.99 -30.34
C GLY A 2 28.20 7.45 -30.28
N LEU A 3 27.75 6.70 -31.31
CA LEU A 3 26.38 6.17 -31.47
C LEU A 3 25.79 5.47 -30.22
N LEU A 4 26.66 5.05 -29.30
CA LEU A 4 26.31 4.49 -28.00
C LEU A 4 25.74 5.53 -27.02
N ASP A 5 26.21 6.78 -27.05
CA ASP A 5 25.72 7.86 -26.17
C ASP A 5 24.26 8.25 -26.53
N ASP A 6 23.89 8.17 -27.80
CA ASP A 6 22.51 8.41 -28.27
C ASP A 6 21.56 7.24 -27.97
N MET A 7 22.07 6.00 -27.91
CA MET A 7 21.29 4.84 -27.47
C MET A 7 21.03 4.84 -25.96
N VAL A 8 21.97 5.37 -25.15
CA VAL A 8 21.81 5.50 -23.70
C VAL A 8 20.84 6.62 -23.33
N THR A 9 20.65 7.63 -24.18
CA THR A 9 19.84 8.82 -23.87
C THR A 9 18.44 8.84 -24.47
N TRP A 10 17.97 7.71 -25.06
CA TRP A 10 16.59 7.45 -25.52
C TRP A 10 15.75 8.71 -25.78
N GLY A 11 16.24 9.58 -26.67
CA GLY A 11 15.57 10.81 -27.09
C GLY A 11 14.98 11.68 -25.97
N ARG A 12 15.83 12.27 -25.10
CA ARG A 12 15.52 13.36 -24.11
C ARG A 12 15.11 12.96 -22.70
N ARG A 13 15.38 11.75 -22.23
CA ARG A 13 15.42 11.48 -20.79
C ARG A 13 16.73 10.77 -20.49
N ASN A 14 17.50 11.28 -19.52
CA ASN A 14 18.59 10.52 -18.91
C ASN A 14 18.01 9.19 -18.46
N ALA A 15 18.19 8.13 -19.26
CA ALA A 15 17.94 6.78 -18.80
C ALA A 15 19.10 6.47 -17.86
N ASP A 16 18.90 6.78 -16.58
CA ASP A 16 19.88 6.47 -15.56
C ASP A 16 20.03 4.94 -15.54
N PRO A 17 21.14 4.39 -16.06
CA PRO A 17 21.32 2.95 -16.07
C PRO A 17 21.48 2.46 -14.63
N PHE A 18 21.71 3.37 -13.66
CA PHE A 18 22.06 3.19 -12.26
C PHE A 18 21.13 3.91 -11.26
N ASN A 19 19.83 4.10 -11.53
CA ASN A 19 18.86 4.45 -10.46
C ASN A 19 18.62 3.22 -9.52
N ARG A 20 19.72 2.58 -9.11
CA ARG A 20 19.97 1.12 -9.03
C ARG A 20 19.81 0.50 -7.65
N LEU A 21 19.26 1.22 -6.67
CA LEU A 21 19.18 0.72 -5.29
C LEU A 21 17.82 0.87 -4.61
N SER A 22 16.87 1.62 -5.17
CA SER A 22 15.51 1.65 -4.62
C SER A 22 14.53 2.21 -5.65
N CYS A 23 13.39 1.55 -5.83
CA CYS A 23 12.33 2.01 -6.74
C CYS A 23 11.51 3.20 -6.23
N CYS A 24 11.84 3.75 -5.05
CA CYS A 24 11.00 4.70 -4.31
C CYS A 24 11.85 5.88 -3.79
N ASN A 25 11.80 7.04 -4.45
CA ASN A 25 12.57 8.22 -4.03
C ASN A 25 11.92 8.96 -2.85
N GLU A 26 10.59 9.00 -2.81
CA GLU A 26 9.79 9.63 -1.77
C GLU A 26 9.00 8.55 -1.02
N PRO A 27 8.68 8.74 0.28
CA PRO A 27 7.87 7.80 1.01
C PRO A 27 6.45 7.74 0.41
N VAL A 28 5.97 6.53 0.10
CA VAL A 28 4.65 6.32 -0.49
C VAL A 28 3.74 5.59 0.50
N LEU A 29 2.58 6.18 0.81
CA LEU A 29 1.53 5.52 1.57
C LEU A 29 0.60 4.80 0.59
N LEU A 30 0.47 3.49 0.74
CA LEU A 30 -0.31 2.61 -0.12
C LEU A 30 -1.36 1.86 0.70
N VAL A 31 -2.60 1.84 0.23
CA VAL A 31 -3.66 0.98 0.75
C VAL A 31 -3.94 -0.09 -0.27
N VAL A 32 -3.89 -1.35 0.17
CA VAL A 32 -4.10 -2.52 -0.68
C VAL A 32 -5.28 -3.32 -0.14
N GLU A 33 -6.14 -3.79 -1.03
CA GLU A 33 -7.25 -4.69 -0.72
C GLU A 33 -7.06 -6.02 -1.43
N PHE A 34 -7.45 -7.12 -0.78
CA PHE A 34 -7.60 -8.39 -1.46
C PHE A 34 -9.03 -8.57 -2.01
N CYS A 35 -9.15 -8.54 -3.34
CA CYS A 35 -10.38 -8.86 -4.04
C CYS A 35 -10.40 -10.34 -4.42
N GLN A 36 -11.48 -11.06 -4.12
CA GLN A 36 -11.53 -12.51 -4.37
C GLN A 36 -11.52 -12.90 -5.85
N VAL A 37 -11.96 -12.00 -6.73
CA VAL A 37 -12.02 -12.26 -8.18
C VAL A 37 -10.72 -11.87 -8.87
N GLN A 38 -10.13 -10.73 -8.49
CA GLN A 38 -8.97 -10.16 -9.16
C GLN A 38 -7.64 -10.45 -8.45
N GLY A 39 -7.70 -10.81 -7.16
CA GLY A 39 -6.53 -10.90 -6.29
C GLY A 39 -6.23 -9.59 -5.55
N PRO A 40 -5.00 -9.43 -5.04
CA PRO A 40 -4.57 -8.22 -4.35
C PRO A 40 -4.49 -7.05 -5.32
N ARG A 41 -5.02 -5.89 -4.90
CA ARG A 41 -5.10 -4.70 -5.73
C ARG A 41 -4.79 -3.45 -4.91
N PRO A 42 -3.98 -2.50 -5.43
CA PRO A 42 -3.85 -1.19 -4.83
C PRO A 42 -5.16 -0.40 -4.93
N LEU A 43 -5.67 0.07 -3.79
CA LEU A 43 -6.88 0.89 -3.70
C LEU A 43 -6.59 2.37 -3.75
N TYR A 44 -5.57 2.80 -3.01
CA TYR A 44 -5.26 4.21 -2.83
C TYR A 44 -3.78 4.39 -2.57
N CYS A 45 -3.20 5.45 -3.13
CA CYS A 45 -1.79 5.76 -3.07
C CYS A 45 -1.59 7.25 -2.84
N VAL A 46 -0.67 7.61 -1.95
CA VAL A 46 -0.22 8.98 -1.70
C VAL A 46 1.31 8.99 -1.69
N PRO A 47 1.98 9.75 -2.56
CA PRO A 47 1.44 10.62 -3.62
C PRO A 47 0.65 9.85 -4.70
N GLU A 48 -0.27 10.54 -5.39
CA GLU A 48 -1.15 9.93 -6.42
C GLU A 48 -0.36 9.33 -7.59
N PHE A 49 0.80 9.92 -7.90
CA PHE A 49 1.74 9.45 -8.91
C PHE A 49 3.03 9.02 -8.22
N PRO A 50 3.10 7.78 -7.70
CA PRO A 50 4.39 7.23 -7.32
C PRO A 50 5.27 7.18 -8.57
N GLY A 51 6.56 7.43 -8.41
CA GLY A 51 7.50 7.56 -9.54
C GLY A 51 7.36 6.41 -10.56
N SER A 52 7.69 6.69 -11.83
CA SER A 52 7.46 5.80 -12.98
C SER A 52 8.07 4.39 -12.89
N HIS A 53 8.90 4.13 -11.88
CA HIS A 53 9.61 2.87 -11.66
C HIS A 53 8.98 2.01 -10.55
N LEU A 54 8.00 2.53 -9.79
CA LEU A 54 7.31 1.79 -8.74
C LEU A 54 6.05 1.13 -9.31
N ASP A 55 6.10 -0.17 -9.55
CA ASP A 55 4.93 -0.94 -9.93
C ASP A 55 4.09 -1.32 -8.71
N LEU A 56 2.98 -0.61 -8.52
CA LEU A 56 2.07 -0.80 -7.39
C LEU A 56 1.38 -2.17 -7.38
N ASP A 57 1.17 -2.79 -8.54
CA ASP A 57 0.50 -4.09 -8.60
C ASP A 57 1.44 -5.20 -8.09
N SER A 58 2.71 -5.16 -8.50
CA SER A 58 3.76 -6.03 -7.95
C SER A 58 3.96 -5.84 -6.44
N VAL A 59 3.93 -4.59 -5.97
CA VAL A 59 4.00 -4.29 -4.53
C VAL A 59 2.76 -4.82 -3.79
N ALA A 60 1.56 -4.64 -4.34
CA ALA A 60 0.33 -5.15 -3.75
C ALA A 60 0.35 -6.68 -3.61
N MET A 61 0.82 -7.40 -4.64
CA MET A 61 1.02 -8.85 -4.58
C MET A 61 2.01 -9.25 -3.49
N TRP A 62 3.15 -8.57 -3.42
CA TRP A 62 4.16 -8.83 -2.39
C TRP A 62 3.62 -8.60 -0.97
N LEU A 63 2.94 -7.47 -0.73
CA LEU A 63 2.40 -7.13 0.58
C LEU A 63 1.31 -8.09 1.05
N MET A 64 0.50 -8.62 0.14
CA MET A 64 -0.61 -9.53 0.48
C MET A 64 -0.21 -11.00 0.50
N SER A 65 0.97 -11.35 -0.02
CA SER A 65 1.51 -12.72 0.02
C SER A 65 2.30 -13.01 1.28
N SER A 66 2.74 -11.99 2.02
CA SER A 66 3.39 -12.20 3.32
C SER A 66 2.40 -12.74 4.35
N GLU A 67 2.77 -13.80 5.05
CA GLU A 67 1.98 -14.34 6.16
C GLU A 67 1.89 -13.32 7.29
N ALA A 68 0.74 -12.66 7.42
CA ALA A 68 0.53 -11.66 8.44
C ALA A 68 -0.75 -11.93 9.23
N VAL A 69 -0.63 -11.80 10.55
CA VAL A 69 -1.75 -11.94 11.48
C VAL A 69 -2.58 -10.65 11.46
N HIS A 70 -3.91 -10.79 11.50
CA HIS A 70 -4.80 -9.62 11.57
C HIS A 70 -4.49 -8.75 12.80
N GLY A 71 -4.36 -7.44 12.59
CA GLY A 71 -4.05 -6.45 13.63
C GLY A 71 -2.55 -6.29 13.91
N SER A 72 -1.69 -7.03 13.20
CA SER A 72 -0.25 -6.88 13.34
C SER A 72 0.32 -5.77 12.46
N THR A 73 1.36 -5.12 12.96
CA THR A 73 2.20 -4.19 12.19
C THR A 73 3.58 -4.81 12.02
N LEU A 74 4.07 -4.88 10.78
CA LEU A 74 5.32 -5.54 10.41
C LEU A 74 6.20 -4.60 9.58
N ILE A 75 7.51 -4.82 9.63
CA ILE A 75 8.46 -4.23 8.70
C ILE A 75 8.93 -5.33 7.77
N LEU A 76 8.70 -5.14 6.47
CA LEU A 76 9.12 -6.06 5.42
C LEU A 76 10.18 -5.39 4.56
N TYR A 77 11.10 -6.19 4.02
CA TYR A 77 12.10 -5.74 3.07
C TYR A 77 12.06 -6.61 1.82
N ASN A 78 11.85 -5.99 0.66
CA ASN A 78 11.93 -6.66 -0.62
C ASN A 78 13.32 -6.42 -1.22
N GLN A 79 14.09 -7.48 -1.40
CA GLN A 79 15.44 -7.39 -1.99
C GLN A 79 15.42 -7.09 -3.50
N GLN A 80 14.42 -7.59 -4.23
CA GLN A 80 14.33 -7.42 -5.68
C GLN A 80 13.94 -5.98 -6.05
N MET A 81 13.03 -5.39 -5.28
CA MET A 81 12.61 -3.99 -5.44
C MET A 81 13.44 -3.00 -4.62
N ALA A 82 14.30 -3.54 -3.74
CA ALA A 82 15.09 -2.80 -2.75
C ALA A 82 14.25 -1.76 -1.99
N LEU A 83 13.17 -2.25 -1.37
CA LEU A 83 12.13 -1.43 -0.76
C LEU A 83 11.77 -1.96 0.63
N TYR A 84 11.72 -1.05 1.60
CA TYR A 84 11.18 -1.30 2.93
C TYR A 84 9.71 -0.91 2.99
N ALA A 85 8.90 -1.78 3.58
CA ALA A 85 7.49 -1.52 3.81
C ALA A 85 7.16 -1.67 5.29
N CYS A 86 6.66 -0.60 5.92
CA CYS A 86 5.96 -0.70 7.20
C CYS A 86 4.49 -0.98 6.91
N VAL A 87 3.99 -2.14 7.31
CA VAL A 87 2.65 -2.60 6.91
C VAL A 87 1.83 -2.89 8.13
N HIS A 88 0.59 -2.39 8.15
CA HIS A 88 -0.43 -2.75 9.12
C HIS A 88 -1.52 -3.57 8.43
N TYR A 89 -1.74 -4.79 8.92
CA TYR A 89 -2.71 -5.72 8.35
C TYR A 89 -4.04 -5.65 9.09
N SER A 90 -5.11 -5.39 8.35
CA SER A 90 -6.46 -5.31 8.84
C SER A 90 -7.43 -6.16 8.01
N SER A 91 -8.67 -6.28 8.47
CA SER A 91 -9.72 -6.99 7.75
C SER A 91 -11.05 -6.30 7.94
N PHE A 92 -11.79 -6.13 6.85
CA PHE A 92 -13.16 -5.64 6.86
C PHE A 92 -14.14 -6.80 6.80
N LEU A 93 -15.28 -6.63 7.45
CA LEU A 93 -16.39 -7.56 7.31
C LEU A 93 -17.18 -7.20 6.04
N ASP A 94 -17.41 -8.19 5.18
CA ASP A 94 -18.18 -8.04 3.94
C ASP A 94 -19.00 -9.31 3.71
N ILE A 95 -20.32 -9.15 3.59
CA ILE A 95 -21.27 -10.26 3.39
C ILE A 95 -21.02 -10.99 2.07
N ARG A 96 -20.48 -10.29 1.08
CA ARG A 96 -20.21 -10.86 -0.25
C ARG A 96 -18.86 -11.59 -0.33
N ALA A 97 -18.01 -11.45 0.69
CA ALA A 97 -16.71 -12.10 0.72
C ALA A 97 -16.82 -13.50 1.34
N ARG A 98 -16.07 -14.47 0.80
CA ARG A 98 -15.77 -15.75 1.46
C ARG A 98 -15.34 -15.53 2.91
N ALA A 99 -15.89 -16.35 3.81
CA ALA A 99 -15.70 -16.26 5.27
C ALA A 99 -16.09 -14.89 5.87
N PHE A 100 -16.87 -14.09 5.14
CA PHE A 100 -17.33 -12.75 5.52
C PHE A 100 -16.21 -11.74 5.82
N GLN A 101 -15.00 -12.00 5.36
CA GLN A 101 -13.81 -11.21 5.66
C GLN A 101 -13.11 -10.77 4.38
N ARG A 102 -12.66 -9.53 4.36
CA ARG A 102 -11.93 -8.90 3.27
C ARG A 102 -10.63 -8.30 3.79
N PRO A 103 -9.48 -8.94 3.52
CA PRO A 103 -8.18 -8.44 3.96
C PRO A 103 -7.85 -7.08 3.33
N VAL A 104 -7.34 -6.17 4.14
CA VAL A 104 -6.84 -4.86 3.72
C VAL A 104 -5.54 -4.57 4.46
N SER A 105 -4.56 -4.00 3.76
CA SER A 105 -3.33 -3.54 4.38
C SER A 105 -3.10 -2.07 4.09
N LEU A 106 -2.55 -1.37 5.07
CA LEU A 106 -1.96 -0.04 4.92
C LEU A 106 -0.45 -0.23 4.96
N ALA A 107 0.25 0.26 3.95
CA ALA A 107 1.69 0.14 3.82
C ALA A 107 2.33 1.52 3.63
N LEU A 108 3.42 1.77 4.34
CA LEU A 108 4.30 2.91 4.10
C LEU A 108 5.59 2.39 3.48
N LEU A 109 5.80 2.74 2.21
CA LEU A 109 6.89 2.29 1.37
C LEU A 109 8.03 3.32 1.44
N THR A 110 9.24 2.84 1.65
CA THR A 110 10.44 3.67 1.83
C THR A 110 11.67 3.00 1.24
N ALA A 111 12.60 3.77 0.68
CA ALA A 111 13.90 3.24 0.23
C ALA A 111 14.82 2.87 1.40
N ASN A 112 14.72 3.62 2.50
CA ASN A 112 15.59 3.47 3.66
C ASN A 112 14.91 2.66 4.76
N LYS A 113 15.71 1.96 5.56
CA LYS A 113 15.19 1.21 6.70
C LYS A 113 14.45 2.15 7.66
N PRO A 114 13.19 1.86 8.02
CA PRO A 114 12.41 2.71 8.91
C PRO A 114 13.03 2.74 10.32
N THR A 115 13.04 3.94 10.91
CA THR A 115 13.48 4.14 12.30
C THR A 115 12.37 3.74 13.28
N SER A 116 12.69 3.39 14.52
CA SER A 116 11.72 3.04 15.56
C SER A 116 10.63 4.11 15.76
N GLY A 117 11.01 5.39 15.83
CA GLY A 117 10.04 6.48 15.96
C GLY A 117 9.08 6.61 14.77
N MET A 118 9.53 6.28 13.56
CA MET A 118 8.69 6.26 12.36
C MET A 118 7.68 5.11 12.42
N LEU A 119 8.11 3.94 12.92
CA LEU A 119 7.23 2.79 13.13
C LEU A 119 6.17 3.09 14.21
N GLU A 120 6.56 3.68 15.33
CA GLU A 120 5.63 4.10 16.40
C GLU A 120 4.60 5.09 15.87
N HIS A 121 5.05 6.12 15.15
CA HIS A 121 4.16 7.08 14.52
C HIS A 121 3.20 6.42 13.53
N PHE A 122 3.70 5.51 12.68
CA PHE A 122 2.88 4.74 11.74
C PHE A 122 1.84 3.87 12.46
N MET A 123 2.21 3.23 13.58
CA MET A 123 1.26 2.44 14.39
C MET A 123 0.15 3.31 14.96
N ASP A 124 0.46 4.53 15.42
CA ASP A 124 -0.54 5.44 15.96
C ASP A 124 -1.46 5.99 14.87
N VAL A 125 -0.91 6.36 13.71
CA VAL A 125 -1.70 6.81 12.56
C VAL A 125 -2.59 5.69 12.03
N SER A 126 -2.05 4.48 11.84
CA SER A 126 -2.84 3.33 11.38
C SER A 126 -3.96 2.97 12.35
N LYS A 127 -3.74 3.01 13.66
CA LYS A 127 -4.79 2.83 14.67
C LYS A 127 -5.86 3.91 14.59
N LYS A 128 -5.47 5.19 14.51
CA LYS A 128 -6.41 6.31 14.37
C LYS A 128 -7.26 6.21 13.10
N LEU A 129 -6.65 5.75 12.01
CA LEU A 129 -7.34 5.56 10.74
C LEU A 129 -8.27 4.33 10.76
N PHE A 130 -7.79 3.16 11.16
CA PHE A 130 -8.60 1.94 11.10
C PHE A 130 -9.63 1.80 12.21
N SER A 131 -9.38 2.31 13.43
CA SER A 131 -10.30 2.17 14.56
C SER A 131 -11.74 2.62 14.25
N PRO A 132 -12.00 3.85 13.76
CA PRO A 132 -13.35 4.28 13.41
C PRO A 132 -13.90 3.47 12.23
N LEU A 133 -13.07 3.14 11.23
CA LEU A 133 -13.49 2.40 10.04
C LEU A 133 -13.95 0.99 10.36
N LEU A 134 -13.20 0.27 11.19
CA LEU A 134 -13.56 -1.06 11.65
C LEU A 134 -14.79 -1.01 12.55
N SER A 135 -14.91 0.01 13.40
CA SER A 135 -16.10 0.19 14.26
C SER A 135 -17.37 0.42 13.43
N CYS A 136 -17.31 1.31 12.45
CA CYS A 136 -18.41 1.54 11.50
C CYS A 136 -18.69 0.31 10.64
N ASN A 137 -17.65 -0.37 10.15
CA ASN A 137 -17.79 -1.61 9.37
C ASN A 137 -18.54 -2.69 10.17
N ARG A 138 -18.19 -2.91 11.44
CA ARG A 138 -18.88 -3.86 12.33
C ARG A 138 -20.35 -3.51 12.50
N GLN A 139 -20.68 -2.22 12.65
CA GLN A 139 -22.08 -1.79 12.72
C GLN A 139 -22.81 -2.01 11.40
N LEU A 140 -22.23 -1.61 10.27
CA LEU A 140 -22.83 -1.80 8.94
C LEU A 140 -23.08 -3.27 8.62
N PHE A 141 -22.15 -4.15 9.01
CA PHE A 141 -22.27 -5.59 8.85
C PHE A 141 -23.48 -6.16 9.63
N LYS A 142 -23.71 -5.68 10.86
CA LYS A 142 -24.92 -6.07 11.64
C LYS A 142 -26.23 -5.69 10.96
N TYR A 143 -26.24 -4.59 10.20
CA TYR A 143 -27.43 -4.09 9.49
C TYR A 143 -27.48 -4.52 8.01
N TYR A 144 -26.72 -5.55 7.63
CA TYR A 144 -26.70 -6.17 6.30
C TYR A 144 -26.40 -5.23 5.11
N LYS A 145 -25.72 -4.10 5.34
CA LYS A 145 -25.33 -3.19 4.24
C LYS A 145 -23.91 -3.52 3.75
N PRO A 146 -23.75 -4.01 2.50
CA PRO A 146 -22.43 -4.29 1.96
C PRO A 146 -21.63 -3.01 1.79
N ILE A 147 -20.33 -3.08 2.07
CA ILE A 147 -19.41 -1.98 1.80
C ILE A 147 -18.89 -2.16 0.38
N SER A 148 -19.16 -1.18 -0.48
CA SER A 148 -18.61 -1.17 -1.83
C SER A 148 -17.14 -0.71 -1.81
N PRO A 149 -16.29 -1.26 -2.69
CA PRO A 149 -14.88 -0.86 -2.77
C PRO A 149 -14.72 0.64 -3.09
N ALA A 150 -15.63 1.21 -3.88
CA ALA A 150 -15.68 2.65 -4.15
C ALA A 150 -16.02 3.51 -2.93
N ARG A 151 -16.67 2.95 -1.90
CA ARG A 151 -16.86 3.64 -0.61
C ARG A 151 -15.63 3.49 0.27
N LEU A 152 -14.97 2.34 0.27
CA LEU A 152 -13.72 2.13 0.99
C LEU A 152 -12.64 3.11 0.54
N SER A 153 -12.43 3.25 -0.77
CA SER A 153 -11.47 4.22 -1.31
C SER A 153 -11.80 5.65 -0.88
N LYS A 154 -13.06 6.09 -1.00
CA LYS A 154 -13.49 7.43 -0.55
C LYS A 154 -13.34 7.66 0.95
N ILE A 155 -13.64 6.66 1.75
CA ILE A 155 -13.54 6.75 3.21
C ILE A 155 -12.07 6.80 3.64
N VAL A 156 -11.20 6.02 2.99
CA VAL A 156 -9.75 6.06 3.17
C VAL A 156 -9.18 7.41 2.69
N CYS A 157 -9.62 7.95 1.56
CA CYS A 157 -9.26 9.31 1.11
C CYS A 157 -9.63 10.36 2.16
N LEU A 158 -10.86 10.32 2.68
CA LEU A 158 -11.32 11.26 3.72
C LEU A 158 -10.51 11.11 5.01
N ALA A 159 -10.17 9.89 5.40
CA ALA A 159 -9.36 9.64 6.60
C ALA A 159 -7.89 10.06 6.43
N THR A 160 -7.35 9.98 5.20
CA THR A 160 -5.98 10.40 4.88
C THR A 160 -5.85 11.91 4.64
N GLN A 161 -6.94 12.62 4.32
CA GLN A 161 -6.97 14.10 4.22
C GLN A 161 -7.05 14.81 5.58
N VAL A 162 -7.34 14.09 6.66
CA VAL A 162 -7.45 14.62 8.04
C VAL A 162 -6.15 14.42 8.83
N VAL A 163 -5.15 13.74 8.25
CA VAL A 163 -3.79 13.58 8.78
C VAL A 163 -2.85 14.47 7.99
#